data_AF-A0A8K0NUQ9-F1
#
_entry.id   AF-A0A8K0NUQ9-F1
#
_cell.length_a   1.000
_cell.length_b   1.000
_cell.length_c   1.000
_cell.angle_alpha   90.00
_cell.angle_beta   90.00
_cell.angle_gamma   90.00
#
_symmetry.space_group_name_H-M   'P 1'
#
loop_
_entity.id
_entity.type
_entity.pdbx_description
1 polymer ?
#
loop_
_entity_poly.entity_id
_entity_poly.type
_entity_poly.pdbx_seq_one_letter_code
_entity_poly.pdbx_strand_id
1 'polypeptide(L)'
;MVAMDKVCALCADEMSIKTNLFYNISADEVVGFCDDGVKKTFKLARNVLVLMQPVAYFFVGSSCSAEILKRVITTAILQLRGCGLNVVSLTTDMGSNFVQMSNLLSVTSEHPFFTVEGEDVCYIFDVPHLIKSFRDNFLKHSFKYDGNVASWSDISAVYQHDKKFNLRLLSKLTDAHVNPSCFQKMKVKLATQVISQTVASCIRTYVSLGKLKKDSLATASLISEMDKLFDILNSSKKENAKCYKKAWMGDD
;
A
#
# COMPACT_ATOMS: atom_id res chain seq x y z
N MET A 1 15.05 -23.59 -16.47
CA MET A 1 14.28 -22.36 -16.25
C MET A 1 14.21 -21.60 -17.55
N VAL A 2 13.01 -21.37 -18.05
CA VAL A 2 12.75 -20.45 -19.16
C VAL A 2 13.04 -19.02 -18.65
N ALA A 3 13.38 -18.07 -19.52
CA ALA A 3 13.71 -16.70 -19.12
C ALA A 3 12.64 -16.04 -18.22
N MET A 4 11.35 -16.40 -18.41
CA MET A 4 10.25 -15.92 -17.56
C MET A 4 10.30 -16.45 -16.12
N ASP A 5 10.85 -17.65 -15.87
CA ASP A 5 10.92 -18.24 -14.52
C ASP A 5 11.90 -17.49 -13.61
N LYS A 6 12.77 -16.67 -14.20
CA LYS A 6 13.80 -15.89 -13.50
C LYS A 6 13.31 -14.50 -13.10
N VAL A 7 12.18 -14.04 -13.63
CA VAL A 7 11.62 -12.72 -13.34
C VAL A 7 11.06 -12.71 -11.93
N CYS A 8 11.50 -11.76 -11.10
CA CYS A 8 11.03 -11.62 -9.73
C CYS A 8 10.77 -10.15 -9.35
N ALA A 9 9.91 -9.99 -8.34
CA ALA A 9 9.68 -8.73 -7.65
C ALA A 9 10.34 -8.81 -6.27
N LEU A 10 10.99 -7.72 -5.87
CA LEU A 10 11.54 -7.54 -4.53
C LEU A 10 10.57 -6.70 -3.71
N CYS A 11 10.24 -7.13 -2.49
CA CYS A 11 9.46 -6.31 -1.56
C CYS A 11 10.29 -5.97 -0.32
N ALA A 12 10.19 -4.74 0.16
CA ALA A 12 10.87 -4.29 1.37
C ALA A 12 9.86 -3.71 2.37
N ASP A 13 9.96 -4.12 3.63
CA ASP A 13 9.12 -3.62 4.71
C ASP A 13 9.90 -3.53 6.03
N GLU A 14 9.47 -2.65 6.93
CA GLU A 14 10.00 -2.52 8.29
C GLU A 14 8.99 -3.06 9.30
N MET A 15 9.42 -4.00 10.14
CA MET A 15 8.58 -4.62 11.17
C MET A 15 9.08 -4.29 12.57
N SER A 16 8.19 -3.85 13.45
CA SER A 16 8.52 -3.70 14.88
C SER A 16 8.71 -5.02 15.58
N ILE A 17 9.79 -5.09 16.37
CA ILE A 17 10.16 -6.26 17.17
C ILE A 17 10.21 -5.90 18.65
N LYS A 18 10.03 -6.92 19.50
CA LYS A 18 10.26 -6.77 20.93
C LYS A 18 11.74 -6.53 21.16
N THR A 19 12.08 -5.36 21.69
CA THR A 19 13.45 -5.03 22.08
C THR A 19 13.92 -5.98 23.17
N ASN A 20 14.96 -6.76 22.87
CA ASN A 20 15.58 -7.67 23.81
C ASN A 20 17.03 -7.95 23.37
N LEU A 21 17.88 -8.34 24.32
CA LEU A 21 19.18 -8.92 24.03
C LEU A 21 19.16 -10.40 24.36
N PHE A 22 19.74 -11.21 23.49
CA PHE A 22 20.01 -12.61 23.79
C PHE A 22 21.42 -12.97 23.33
N TYR A 23 22.07 -13.85 24.09
CA TYR A 23 23.38 -14.37 23.73
C TYR A 23 23.21 -15.69 22.99
N ASN A 24 23.66 -15.72 21.74
CA ASN A 24 23.67 -16.90 20.89
C ASN A 24 24.92 -17.71 21.19
N ILE A 25 24.78 -18.78 21.97
CA ILE A 25 25.90 -19.63 22.41
C ILE A 25 26.62 -20.26 21.21
N SER A 26 25.89 -20.71 20.19
CA SER A 26 26.48 -21.39 19.03
C SER A 26 27.32 -20.47 18.16
N ALA A 27 26.97 -19.18 18.12
CA ALA A 27 27.68 -18.18 17.31
C ALA A 27 28.60 -17.28 18.16
N ASP A 28 28.68 -17.50 19.47
CA ASP A 28 29.42 -16.68 20.44
C ASP A 28 29.17 -15.17 20.26
N GLU A 29 27.91 -14.77 20.15
CA GLU A 29 27.56 -13.36 19.94
C GLU A 29 26.30 -12.91 20.68
N VAL A 30 26.25 -11.60 20.98
CA VAL A 30 25.04 -10.96 21.48
C VAL A 30 24.21 -10.44 20.31
N VAL A 31 22.95 -10.86 20.24
CA VAL A 31 21.96 -10.49 19.23
C VAL A 31 20.91 -9.55 19.84
N GLY A 32 20.37 -8.65 19.02
CA GLY A 32 19.39 -7.63 19.44
C GLY A 32 19.91 -6.20 19.41
N PHE A 33 21.16 -6.03 18.97
CA PHE A 33 21.74 -4.73 18.62
C PHE A 33 21.42 -4.36 17.17
N CYS A 34 21.47 -3.06 16.86
CA CYS A 34 21.30 -2.57 15.50
C CYS A 34 22.49 -3.04 14.64
N ASP A 35 22.16 -3.63 13.50
CA ASP A 35 23.09 -4.24 12.58
C ASP A 35 22.55 -4.11 11.16
N ASP A 36 23.24 -3.33 10.33
CA ASP A 36 22.92 -3.11 8.92
C ASP A 36 23.72 -4.03 7.97
N GLY A 37 24.35 -5.08 8.52
CA GLY A 37 25.20 -6.03 7.79
C GLY A 37 26.61 -5.52 7.49
N VAL A 38 26.88 -4.23 7.70
CA VAL A 38 28.20 -3.61 7.53
C VAL A 38 28.74 -3.14 8.87
N LYS A 39 27.88 -2.61 9.74
CA LYS A 39 28.21 -2.03 11.02
C LYS A 39 27.20 -2.44 12.08
N LYS A 40 27.70 -3.16 13.08
CA LYS A 40 27.00 -3.41 14.34
C LYS A 40 27.22 -2.24 15.30
N THR A 41 26.16 -1.75 15.93
CA THR A 41 26.23 -0.67 16.93
C THR A 41 25.59 -1.11 18.24
N PHE A 42 26.09 -0.65 19.39
CA PHE A 42 25.53 -0.99 20.71
C PHE A 42 24.16 -0.34 21.02
N LYS A 43 23.42 0.07 19.99
CA LYS A 43 22.04 0.54 20.12
C LYS A 43 21.10 -0.63 20.00
N LEU A 44 20.11 -0.73 20.89
CA LEU A 44 19.12 -1.80 20.82
C LEU A 44 18.24 -1.66 19.57
N ALA A 45 18.02 -2.78 18.89
CA ALA A 45 17.11 -2.86 17.77
C ALA A 45 15.65 -2.84 18.25
N ARG A 46 14.82 -2.07 17.55
CA ARG A 46 13.37 -2.00 17.80
C ARG A 46 12.55 -2.41 16.58
N ASN A 47 13.17 -2.35 15.41
CA ASN A 47 12.56 -2.76 14.15
C ASN A 47 13.53 -3.67 13.38
N VAL A 48 13.00 -4.39 12.40
CA VAL A 48 13.75 -5.19 11.45
C VAL A 48 13.33 -4.78 10.05
N LEU A 49 14.31 -4.44 9.21
CA LEU A 49 14.10 -4.29 7.78
C LEU A 49 14.15 -5.68 7.14
N VAL A 50 13.11 -6.04 6.40
CA VAL A 50 12.98 -7.35 5.74
C VAL A 50 12.91 -7.15 4.23
N LEU A 51 13.75 -7.87 3.49
CA LEU A 51 13.62 -8.03 2.05
C LEU A 51 12.91 -9.36 1.76
N MET A 52 11.64 -9.29 1.36
CA MET A 52 10.78 -10.45 1.15
C MET A 52 11.15 -11.20 -0.13
N GLN A 53 11.03 -12.54 -0.08
CA GLN A 53 11.85 -13.58 -0.76
C GLN A 53 13.10 -13.97 0.05
N PRO A 54 12.94 -14.33 1.33
CA PRO A 54 13.89 -14.07 2.44
C PRO A 54 15.36 -13.94 1.99
N VAL A 55 15.69 -12.77 1.43
CA VAL A 55 17.01 -12.52 0.85
C VAL A 55 17.94 -12.02 1.95
N ALA A 56 17.42 -11.13 2.79
CA ALA A 56 18.15 -10.53 3.90
C ALA A 56 17.21 -9.94 4.94
N TYR A 57 17.72 -9.78 6.16
CA TYR A 57 17.10 -9.00 7.22
C TYR A 57 18.17 -8.18 7.95
N PHE A 58 17.78 -7.02 8.48
CA PHE A 58 18.68 -6.10 9.17
C PHE A 58 18.03 -5.55 10.43
N PHE A 59 18.78 -5.45 11.52
CA PHE A 59 18.30 -4.93 12.79
C PHE A 59 18.43 -3.41 12.85
N VAL A 60 17.32 -2.72 13.08
CA VAL A 60 17.23 -1.26 12.99
C VAL A 60 16.68 -0.66 14.29
N GLY A 61 17.23 0.47 14.71
CA GLY A 61 16.91 1.09 16.01
C GLY A 61 15.57 1.83 16.06
N SER A 62 15.19 2.52 14.98
CA SER A 62 13.90 3.21 14.83
C SER A 62 13.40 3.15 13.39
N SER A 63 14.20 3.61 12.43
CA SER A 63 13.92 3.46 11.01
C SER A 63 15.26 3.50 10.28
N CYS A 64 15.34 2.82 9.15
CA CYS A 64 16.55 2.85 8.35
C CYS A 64 16.63 4.20 7.61
N SER A 65 17.81 4.79 7.48
CA SER A 65 17.95 6.03 6.69
C SER A 65 17.77 5.71 5.21
N ALA A 66 17.32 6.70 4.43
CA ALA A 66 17.10 6.53 2.99
C ALA A 66 18.37 6.09 2.24
N GLU A 67 19.55 6.55 2.68
CA GLU A 67 20.84 6.19 2.11
C GLU A 67 21.21 4.73 2.41
N ILE A 68 20.97 4.27 3.64
CA ILE A 68 21.21 2.88 4.03
C ILE A 68 20.23 1.97 3.28
N LEU A 69 18.95 2.34 3.20
CA LEU A 69 17.95 1.60 2.42
C LEU A 69 18.36 1.48 0.94
N LYS A 70 18.73 2.60 0.31
CA LYS A 70 19.21 2.62 -1.08
C LYS A 70 20.38 1.66 -1.28
N ARG A 71 21.36 1.71 -0.38
CA ARG A 71 22.53 0.82 -0.43
C ARG A 71 22.12 -0.64 -0.29
N VAL A 72 21.38 -0.98 0.76
CA VAL A 72 20.94 -2.35 1.06
C VAL A 72 20.13 -2.95 -0.09
N ILE A 73 19.17 -2.19 -0.62
CA ILE A 73 18.30 -2.65 -1.72
C ILE A 73 19.10 -2.80 -3.01
N THR A 74 19.99 -1.86 -3.34
CA THR A 74 20.85 -1.97 -4.52
C THR A 74 21.74 -3.21 -4.42
N THR A 75 22.38 -3.44 -3.27
CA THR A 75 23.21 -4.63 -3.03
C THR A 75 22.40 -5.91 -3.17
N ALA A 76 21.19 -5.96 -2.61
CA ALA A 76 20.32 -7.13 -2.73
C ALA A 76 19.93 -7.40 -4.19
N ILE A 77 19.59 -6.37 -4.97
CA ILE A 77 19.29 -6.51 -6.40
C ILE A 77 20.49 -7.09 -7.16
N LEU A 78 21.70 -6.56 -6.91
CA LEU A 78 22.93 -7.05 -7.54
C LEU A 78 23.23 -8.51 -7.19
N GLN A 79 23.04 -8.91 -5.93
CA GLN A 79 23.23 -10.30 -5.50
C GLN A 79 22.22 -11.24 -6.15
N LEU A 80 20.93 -10.85 -6.21
CA LEU A 80 19.89 -11.64 -6.87
C LEU A 80 20.19 -11.82 -8.37
N ARG A 81 20.65 -10.75 -9.05
CA ARG A 81 21.10 -10.80 -10.44
C ARG A 81 22.33 -11.70 -10.63
N GLY A 82 23.29 -11.66 -9.71
CA GLY A 82 24.43 -12.57 -9.68
C GLY A 82 24.02 -14.05 -9.55
N CYS A 83 22.90 -14.34 -8.90
CA CYS A 83 22.30 -15.68 -8.83
C CYS A 83 21.47 -16.05 -10.08
N GLY A 84 21.37 -15.15 -11.07
CA GLY A 84 20.63 -15.36 -12.31
C GLY A 84 19.14 -15.04 -12.23
N LEU A 85 18.68 -14.30 -11.21
CA LEU A 85 17.32 -13.75 -11.13
C LEU A 85 17.26 -12.37 -11.78
N ASN A 86 16.13 -12.05 -12.42
CA ASN A 86 15.88 -10.75 -13.01
C ASN A 86 14.87 -9.98 -12.15
N VAL A 87 15.38 -9.08 -11.30
CA VAL A 87 14.54 -8.21 -10.47
C VAL A 87 13.98 -7.07 -11.33
N VAL A 88 12.67 -7.11 -11.60
CA VAL A 88 11.99 -6.13 -12.48
C VAL A 88 11.24 -5.05 -11.71
N SER A 89 10.92 -5.30 -10.45
CA SER A 89 10.22 -4.33 -9.62
C SER A 89 10.62 -4.39 -8.14
N LEU A 90 10.51 -3.24 -7.50
CA LEU A 90 10.65 -3.04 -6.07
C LEU A 90 9.32 -2.52 -5.51
N THR A 91 8.77 -3.19 -4.50
CA THR A 91 7.58 -2.73 -3.77
C THR A 91 7.93 -2.36 -2.33
N THR A 92 7.55 -1.17 -1.88
CA THR A 92 7.77 -0.70 -0.50
C THR A 92 6.50 -0.13 0.10
N ASP A 93 6.48 0.09 1.42
CA ASP A 93 5.44 0.89 2.05
C ASP A 93 5.63 2.40 1.78
N MET A 94 4.81 3.23 2.42
CA MET A 94 4.87 4.70 2.32
C MET A 94 5.56 5.37 3.53
N GLY A 95 6.46 4.66 4.21
CA GLY A 95 7.28 5.21 5.28
C GLY A 95 8.09 6.42 4.78
N SER A 96 8.33 7.40 5.65
CA SER A 96 9.04 8.63 5.27
C SER A 96 10.44 8.36 4.71
N ASN A 97 11.11 7.32 5.21
CA ASN A 97 12.39 6.82 4.73
C ASN A 97 12.30 6.24 3.31
N PHE A 98 11.26 5.47 2.98
CA PHE A 98 11.05 4.94 1.63
C PHE A 98 10.70 6.04 0.62
N VAL A 99 9.88 7.03 1.02
CA VAL A 99 9.59 8.22 0.19
C VAL A 99 10.86 9.05 -0.04
N GLN A 100 11.70 9.22 0.99
CA GLN A 100 13.00 9.89 0.81
C GLN A 100 13.91 9.08 -0.13
N MET A 101 13.92 7.76 0.00
CA MET A 101 14.70 6.88 -0.88
C MET A 101 14.23 6.95 -2.34
N SER A 102 12.92 6.95 -2.60
CA SER A 102 12.40 7.10 -3.96
C SER A 102 12.86 8.42 -4.59
N ASN A 103 12.89 9.50 -3.80
CA ASN A 103 13.44 10.79 -4.25
C ASN A 103 14.96 10.73 -4.52
N LEU A 104 15.74 10.05 -3.66
CA LEU A 104 17.18 9.81 -3.88
C LEU A 104 17.49 8.91 -5.10
N LEU A 105 16.48 8.18 -5.57
CA LEU A 105 16.51 7.36 -6.79
C LEU A 105 15.91 8.09 -8.00
N SER A 106 15.47 9.35 -7.83
CA SER A 106 14.85 10.17 -8.87
C SER A 106 13.58 9.54 -9.47
N VAL A 107 12.84 8.75 -8.68
CA VAL A 107 11.56 8.15 -9.09
C VAL A 107 10.48 9.23 -9.07
N THR A 108 9.74 9.37 -10.18
CA THR A 108 8.57 10.28 -10.30
C THR A 108 7.38 9.57 -10.93
N SER A 109 6.24 10.26 -11.05
CA SER A 109 5.07 9.76 -11.79
C SER A 109 5.34 9.52 -13.27
N GLU A 110 6.18 10.35 -13.88
CA GLU A 110 6.56 10.27 -15.30
C GLU A 110 7.70 9.27 -15.51
N HIS A 111 8.50 9.04 -14.48
CA HIS A 111 9.64 8.14 -14.48
C HIS A 111 9.58 7.19 -13.27
N PRO A 112 8.68 6.18 -13.28
CA PRO A 112 8.40 5.30 -12.13
C PRO A 112 9.44 4.18 -11.97
N PHE A 113 10.68 4.41 -12.38
CA PHE A 113 11.74 3.42 -12.37
C PHE A 113 13.07 4.05 -11.97
N PHE A 114 14.00 3.21 -11.52
CA PHE A 114 15.38 3.58 -11.23
C PHE A 114 16.32 2.53 -11.81
N THR A 115 17.52 2.94 -12.17
CA THR A 115 18.47 2.07 -12.87
C THR A 115 19.50 1.48 -11.90
N VAL A 116 19.73 0.17 -12.00
CA VAL A 116 20.81 -0.54 -11.32
C VAL A 116 21.66 -1.23 -12.38
N GLU A 117 22.94 -0.88 -12.51
CA GLU A 117 23.87 -1.43 -13.52
C GLU A 117 23.33 -1.44 -14.97
N GLY A 118 22.62 -0.37 -15.36
CA GLY A 118 22.09 -0.21 -16.72
C GLY A 118 20.75 -0.93 -16.98
N GLU A 119 20.20 -1.63 -15.98
CA GLU A 119 18.87 -2.24 -16.06
C GLU A 119 17.88 -1.52 -15.14
N ASP A 120 16.71 -1.19 -15.67
CA ASP A 120 15.66 -0.49 -14.95
C ASP A 120 14.84 -1.40 -14.05
N VAL A 121 14.53 -0.90 -12.87
CA VAL A 121 13.67 -1.54 -11.87
C VAL A 121 12.49 -0.61 -11.60
N CYS A 122 11.28 -1.10 -11.84
CA CYS A 122 10.05 -0.36 -11.56
C CYS A 122 9.86 -0.20 -10.05
N TYR A 123 9.55 1.01 -9.60
CA TYR A 123 9.30 1.32 -8.20
C TYR A 123 7.80 1.44 -7.95
N ILE A 124 7.28 0.64 -7.02
CA ILE A 124 5.85 0.57 -6.71
C ILE A 124 5.64 0.79 -5.21
N PHE A 125 4.70 1.65 -4.84
CA PHE A 125 4.23 1.73 -3.46
C PHE A 125 3.13 0.70 -3.21
N ASP A 126 3.10 0.13 -2.01
CA ASP A 126 2.08 -0.85 -1.64
C ASP A 126 0.65 -0.27 -1.77
N VAL A 127 -0.11 -0.89 -2.67
CA VAL A 127 -1.44 -0.43 -3.09
C VAL A 127 -2.47 -0.51 -1.95
N PRO A 128 -2.53 -1.61 -1.16
CA PRO A 128 -3.28 -1.64 0.10
C PRO A 128 -2.95 -0.50 1.09
N HIS A 129 -1.70 -0.09 1.20
CA HIS A 129 -1.30 1.07 2.00
C HIS A 129 -1.80 2.39 1.37
N LEU A 130 -1.71 2.55 0.05
CA LEU A 130 -2.21 3.73 -0.67
C LEU A 130 -3.72 3.94 -0.46
N ILE A 131 -4.56 2.91 -0.57
CA ILE A 131 -6.01 3.06 -0.40
C ILE A 131 -6.38 3.41 1.06
N LYS A 132 -5.62 2.90 2.05
CA LYS A 132 -5.78 3.31 3.46
C LYS A 132 -5.43 4.77 3.64
N SER A 133 -4.30 5.22 3.09
CA SER A 133 -3.85 6.62 3.15
C SER A 133 -4.86 7.55 2.48
N PHE A 134 -5.40 7.17 1.32
CA PHE A 134 -6.47 7.89 0.66
C PHE A 134 -7.69 8.03 1.57
N ARG A 135 -8.19 6.93 2.12
CA ARG A 135 -9.34 6.92 3.05
C ARG A 135 -9.09 7.78 4.29
N ASP A 136 -7.90 7.68 4.89
CA ASP A 136 -7.53 8.43 6.10
C ASP A 136 -7.41 9.94 5.86
N ASN A 137 -6.92 10.35 4.69
CA ASN A 137 -6.92 11.75 4.29
C ASN A 137 -8.35 12.22 3.99
N PHE A 138 -9.15 11.41 3.31
CA PHE A 138 -10.52 11.76 2.96
C PHE A 138 -11.42 11.91 4.20
N LEU A 139 -11.18 11.12 5.24
CA LEU A 139 -11.81 11.28 6.56
C LEU A 139 -11.59 12.66 7.18
N LYS A 140 -10.42 13.28 6.93
CA LYS A 140 -10.00 14.55 7.55
C LYS A 140 -10.26 15.75 6.64
N HIS A 141 -10.20 15.55 5.34
CA HIS A 141 -10.17 16.61 4.34
C HIS A 141 -11.11 16.30 3.19
N SER A 142 -11.69 17.34 2.61
CA SER A 142 -12.43 17.23 1.35
C SER A 142 -11.46 17.40 0.18
N PHE A 143 -11.73 16.75 -0.94
CA PHE A 143 -10.89 16.81 -2.14
C PHE A 143 -11.58 17.59 -3.24
N LYS A 144 -10.80 18.29 -4.06
CA LYS A 144 -11.27 18.84 -5.33
C LYS A 144 -11.12 17.76 -6.40
N TYR A 145 -12.20 17.43 -7.07
CA TYR A 145 -12.26 16.42 -8.13
C TYR A 145 -13.19 16.92 -9.23
N ASP A 146 -12.67 17.02 -10.46
CA ASP A 146 -13.38 17.59 -11.63
C ASP A 146 -14.05 18.94 -11.34
N GLY A 147 -13.32 19.85 -10.68
CA GLY A 147 -13.81 21.18 -10.32
C GLY A 147 -14.81 21.22 -9.16
N ASN A 148 -15.27 20.07 -8.68
CA ASN A 148 -16.24 19.94 -7.59
C ASN A 148 -15.58 19.46 -6.29
N VAL A 149 -16.29 19.59 -5.18
CA VAL A 149 -15.81 19.14 -3.86
C VAL A 149 -16.38 17.77 -3.56
N ALA A 150 -15.51 16.78 -3.44
CA ALA A 150 -15.83 15.49 -2.85
C ALA A 150 -15.57 15.54 -1.34
N SER A 151 -16.48 15.00 -0.53
CA SER A 151 -16.40 15.07 0.93
C SER A 151 -16.83 13.77 1.61
N TRP A 152 -16.16 13.43 2.71
CA TRP A 152 -16.58 12.32 3.58
C TRP A 152 -17.97 12.50 4.17
N SER A 153 -18.46 13.74 4.24
CA SER A 153 -19.80 14.03 4.72
C SER A 153 -20.89 13.41 3.84
N ASP A 154 -20.67 13.27 2.52
CA ASP A 154 -21.60 12.61 1.61
C ASP A 154 -21.69 11.09 1.88
N ILE A 155 -20.54 10.43 2.12
CA ILE A 155 -20.49 9.02 2.52
C ILE A 155 -21.22 8.83 3.85
N SER A 156 -20.96 9.72 4.80
CA SER A 156 -21.60 9.68 6.12
C SER A 156 -23.10 9.83 5.99
N ALA A 157 -23.57 10.80 5.19
CA ALA A 157 -24.98 11.07 4.97
C ALA A 157 -25.70 9.89 4.31
N VAL A 158 -25.17 9.33 3.22
CA VAL A 158 -25.79 8.19 2.54
C VAL A 158 -25.88 6.98 3.48
N TYR A 159 -24.84 6.73 4.29
CA TYR A 159 -24.85 5.65 5.27
C TYR A 159 -25.89 5.89 6.38
N GLN A 160 -26.04 7.12 6.89
CA GLN A 160 -27.06 7.43 7.90
C GLN A 160 -28.50 7.26 7.36
N HIS A 161 -28.71 7.47 6.06
CA HIS A 161 -30.00 7.20 5.43
C HIS A 161 -30.23 5.70 5.21
N ASP A 162 -29.27 5.01 4.61
CA ASP A 162 -29.39 3.59 4.26
C ASP A 162 -29.49 2.69 5.50
N LYS A 163 -28.77 3.02 6.58
CA LYS A 163 -28.75 2.20 7.80
C LYS A 163 -30.09 2.08 8.53
N LYS A 164 -31.07 2.93 8.21
CA LYS A 164 -32.41 2.92 8.81
C LYS A 164 -33.32 1.85 8.23
N PHE A 165 -32.98 1.30 7.07
CA PHE A 165 -33.78 0.29 6.39
C PHE A 165 -33.34 -1.12 6.78
N ASN A 166 -34.29 -2.05 6.83
CA ASN A 166 -33.99 -3.47 7.05
C ASN A 166 -33.24 -4.08 5.86
N LEU A 167 -33.60 -3.66 4.63
CA LEU A 167 -32.93 -4.04 3.39
C LEU A 167 -32.02 -2.90 2.94
N ARG A 168 -30.74 -3.02 3.29
CA ARG A 168 -29.72 -1.99 3.08
C ARG A 168 -28.99 -2.18 1.76
N LEU A 169 -28.82 -1.11 0.99
CA LEU A 169 -27.93 -1.09 -0.18
C LEU A 169 -26.47 -1.21 0.24
N LEU A 170 -26.12 -0.65 1.41
CA LEU A 170 -24.77 -0.67 1.99
C LEU A 170 -24.65 -1.75 3.07
N SER A 171 -25.11 -2.97 2.77
CA SER A 171 -25.18 -4.09 3.72
C SER A 171 -23.84 -4.46 4.38
N LYS A 172 -22.71 -4.19 3.69
CA LYS A 172 -21.34 -4.42 4.19
C LYS A 172 -20.85 -3.33 5.14
N LEU A 173 -21.43 -2.12 5.07
CA LEU A 173 -20.98 -0.99 5.86
C LEU A 173 -21.55 -1.05 7.27
N THR A 174 -20.71 -0.61 8.20
CA THR A 174 -20.95 -0.51 9.63
C THR A 174 -20.36 0.80 10.14
N ASP A 175 -20.63 1.18 11.38
CA ASP A 175 -20.10 2.42 11.95
C ASP A 175 -18.56 2.46 11.95
N ALA A 176 -17.90 1.30 12.03
CA ALA A 176 -16.44 1.18 11.91
C ALA A 176 -15.88 1.58 10.53
N HIS A 177 -16.72 1.62 9.49
CA HIS A 177 -16.31 2.08 8.16
C HIS A 177 -16.30 3.61 8.07
N VAL A 178 -17.33 4.24 8.65
CA VAL A 178 -17.56 5.69 8.56
C VAL A 178 -16.84 6.46 9.65
N ASN A 179 -16.76 5.88 10.86
CA ASN A 179 -16.13 6.45 12.05
C ASN A 179 -15.11 5.47 12.66
N PRO A 180 -14.01 5.14 11.95
CA PRO A 180 -13.04 4.16 12.43
C PRO A 180 -12.22 4.68 13.61
N SER A 181 -12.01 3.83 14.63
CA SER A 181 -10.99 4.01 15.66
C SER A 181 -9.57 3.88 15.10
N CYS A 182 -8.55 4.26 15.89
CA CYS A 182 -7.14 4.18 15.47
C CYS A 182 -6.75 2.79 14.96
N PHE A 183 -7.15 1.72 15.64
CA PHE A 183 -6.88 0.35 15.20
C PHE A 183 -7.69 -0.06 13.97
N GLN A 184 -8.91 0.45 13.84
CA GLN A 184 -9.76 0.17 12.68
C GLN A 184 -9.25 0.88 11.41
N LYS A 185 -8.55 2.01 11.54
CA LYS A 185 -7.90 2.67 10.40
C LYS A 185 -6.86 1.76 9.73
N MET A 186 -6.18 0.91 10.48
CA MET A 186 -5.20 -0.02 9.90
C MET A 186 -5.81 -1.13 9.04
N LYS A 187 -7.14 -1.36 9.11
CA LYS A 187 -7.81 -2.44 8.37
C LYS A 187 -8.11 -2.03 6.92
N VAL A 188 -7.30 -2.56 5.98
CA VAL A 188 -7.50 -2.39 4.52
C VAL A 188 -8.92 -2.79 4.09
N LYS A 189 -9.49 -3.84 4.69
CA LYS A 189 -10.87 -4.28 4.42
C LYS A 189 -11.89 -3.15 4.60
N LEU A 190 -11.79 -2.36 5.68
CA LEU A 190 -12.74 -1.28 5.93
C LEU A 190 -12.57 -0.15 4.90
N ALA A 191 -11.32 0.17 4.54
CA ALA A 191 -11.02 1.18 3.53
C ALA A 191 -11.52 0.79 2.13
N THR A 192 -11.29 -0.45 1.71
CA THR A 192 -11.74 -0.95 0.39
C THR A 192 -13.25 -1.13 0.31
N GLN A 193 -13.93 -1.45 1.41
CA GLN A 193 -15.40 -1.57 1.41
C GLN A 193 -16.09 -0.20 1.35
N VAL A 194 -15.54 0.82 2.00
CA VAL A 194 -16.12 2.17 1.97
C VAL A 194 -15.79 2.91 0.67
N ILE A 195 -14.61 2.69 0.08
CA ILE A 195 -14.24 3.21 -1.24
C ILE A 195 -14.59 2.15 -2.30
N SER A 196 -15.89 1.95 -2.54
CA SER A 196 -16.36 0.92 -3.47
C SER A 196 -17.42 1.41 -4.43
N GLN A 197 -17.54 0.73 -5.58
CA GLN A 197 -18.59 1.01 -6.57
C GLN A 197 -20.00 0.95 -5.99
N THR A 198 -20.24 0.07 -5.01
CA THR A 198 -21.54 -0.04 -4.32
C THR A 198 -21.87 1.24 -3.55
N VAL A 199 -20.88 1.83 -2.85
CA VAL A 199 -21.06 3.11 -2.15
C VAL A 199 -21.31 4.25 -3.14
N ALA A 200 -20.52 4.33 -4.21
CA ALA A 200 -20.73 5.32 -5.27
C ALA A 200 -22.14 5.23 -5.89
N SER A 201 -22.60 4.01 -6.18
CA SER A 201 -23.93 3.78 -6.76
C SER A 201 -25.05 4.14 -5.79
N CYS A 202 -24.86 3.88 -4.50
CA CYS A 202 -25.82 4.28 -3.46
C CYS A 202 -25.91 5.81 -3.36
N ILE A 203 -24.78 6.53 -3.36
CA ILE A 203 -24.79 8.01 -3.37
C ILE A 203 -25.59 8.52 -4.58
N ARG A 204 -25.29 8.04 -5.80
CA ARG A 204 -26.03 8.42 -7.01
C ARG A 204 -27.53 8.17 -6.88
N THR A 205 -27.92 7.02 -6.34
CA THR A 205 -29.32 6.65 -6.11
C THR A 205 -30.02 7.64 -5.18
N TYR A 206 -29.39 7.98 -4.04
CA TYR A 206 -29.97 8.93 -3.08
C TYR A 206 -30.00 10.37 -3.60
N VAL A 207 -29.08 10.76 -4.49
CA VAL A 207 -29.17 12.03 -5.24
C VAL A 207 -30.37 12.01 -6.18
N SER A 208 -30.56 10.95 -6.96
CA SER A 208 -31.71 10.82 -7.87
C SER A 208 -33.06 10.82 -7.14
N LEU A 209 -33.11 10.29 -5.91
CA LEU A 209 -34.29 10.33 -5.03
C LEU A 209 -34.50 11.68 -4.32
N GLY A 210 -33.64 12.68 -4.56
CA GLY A 210 -33.71 13.99 -3.90
C GLY A 210 -33.39 13.95 -2.40
N LYS A 211 -32.72 12.90 -1.93
CA LYS A 211 -32.32 12.73 -0.51
C LYS A 211 -30.91 13.26 -0.22
N LEU A 212 -30.06 13.37 -1.25
CA LEU A 212 -28.74 14.00 -1.19
C LEU A 212 -28.65 15.14 -2.21
N LYS A 213 -27.69 16.05 -1.98
CA LYS A 213 -27.43 17.18 -2.88
C LYS A 213 -26.79 16.68 -4.17
N LYS A 214 -27.02 17.39 -5.28
CA LYS A 214 -26.36 17.07 -6.57
C LYS A 214 -24.83 17.11 -6.47
N ASP A 215 -24.29 17.98 -5.61
CA ASP A 215 -22.85 18.10 -5.36
C ASP A 215 -22.22 16.78 -4.88
N SER A 216 -22.98 15.92 -4.19
CA SER A 216 -22.54 14.60 -3.73
C SER A 216 -22.17 13.66 -4.89
N LEU A 217 -22.57 13.96 -6.13
CA LEU A 217 -22.14 13.21 -7.32
C LEU A 217 -20.63 13.27 -7.54
N ALA A 218 -19.96 14.36 -7.13
CA ALA A 218 -18.50 14.46 -7.19
C ALA A 218 -17.84 13.39 -6.32
N THR A 219 -18.35 13.19 -5.10
CA THR A 219 -17.91 12.12 -4.20
C THR A 219 -18.16 10.74 -4.81
N ALA A 220 -19.31 10.51 -5.44
CA ALA A 220 -19.60 9.25 -6.10
C ALA A 220 -18.64 8.95 -7.27
N SER A 221 -18.32 9.95 -8.09
CA SER A 221 -17.36 9.80 -9.20
C SER A 221 -15.95 9.51 -8.70
N LEU A 222 -15.46 10.28 -7.72
CA LEU A 222 -14.15 10.03 -7.12
C LEU A 222 -14.03 8.62 -6.53
N ILE A 223 -15.01 8.17 -5.75
CA ILE A 223 -15.00 6.82 -5.15
C ILE A 223 -15.03 5.74 -6.24
N SER A 224 -15.83 5.96 -7.29
CA SER A 224 -15.93 5.04 -8.43
C SER A 224 -14.60 4.88 -9.15
N GLU A 225 -13.84 5.96 -9.36
CA GLU A 225 -12.52 5.89 -10.00
C GLU A 225 -11.49 5.24 -9.09
N MET A 226 -11.49 5.55 -7.79
CA MET A 226 -10.57 4.92 -6.84
C MET A 226 -10.81 3.42 -6.68
N ASP A 227 -12.07 2.96 -6.71
CA ASP A 227 -12.40 1.52 -6.67
C ASP A 227 -11.88 0.81 -7.93
N LYS A 228 -12.05 1.40 -9.12
CA LYS A 228 -11.50 0.86 -10.38
C LYS A 228 -9.98 0.79 -10.34
N LEU A 229 -9.32 1.87 -9.92
CA LEU A 229 -7.86 1.93 -9.83
C LEU A 229 -7.32 0.85 -8.88
N PHE A 230 -7.94 0.71 -7.70
CA PHE A 230 -7.56 -0.34 -6.75
C PHE A 230 -7.80 -1.74 -7.30
N ASP A 231 -8.89 -1.95 -8.05
CA ASP A 231 -9.19 -3.24 -8.68
C ASP A 231 -8.16 -3.62 -9.75
N ILE A 232 -7.73 -2.66 -10.60
CA ILE A 232 -6.69 -2.85 -11.63
C ILE A 232 -5.37 -3.28 -10.98
N LEU A 233 -4.96 -2.53 -9.97
CA LEU A 233 -3.68 -2.72 -9.26
C LEU A 233 -3.68 -3.92 -8.30
N ASN A 234 -4.84 -4.54 -8.08
CA ASN A 234 -5.01 -5.73 -7.24
C ASN A 234 -5.81 -6.82 -7.99
N SER A 235 -5.56 -6.91 -9.30
CA SER A 235 -6.19 -7.88 -10.18
C SER A 235 -5.59 -9.28 -10.01
N SER A 236 -6.36 -10.31 -10.35
CA SER A 236 -5.91 -11.69 -10.26
C SER A 236 -6.58 -12.56 -11.32
N LYS A 237 -6.06 -13.78 -11.51
CA LYS A 237 -6.65 -14.79 -12.40
C LYS A 237 -7.93 -15.43 -11.84
N LYS A 238 -8.31 -15.11 -10.60
CA LYS A 238 -9.53 -15.66 -9.98
C LYS A 238 -10.75 -15.04 -10.62
N GLU A 239 -11.77 -15.86 -10.87
CA GLU A 239 -13.06 -15.35 -11.35
C GLU A 239 -13.62 -14.30 -10.40
N ASN A 240 -14.03 -13.17 -10.98
CA ASN A 240 -14.57 -12.05 -10.24
C ASN A 240 -15.69 -11.39 -11.04
N ALA A 241 -16.75 -10.98 -10.35
CA ALA A 241 -17.83 -10.19 -10.93
C ALA A 241 -17.36 -8.81 -11.40
N LYS A 242 -16.28 -8.28 -10.81
CA LYS A 242 -15.66 -7.03 -11.22
C LYS A 242 -14.72 -7.24 -12.41
N CYS A 243 -14.98 -6.58 -13.53
CA CYS A 243 -14.15 -6.67 -14.74
C CYS A 243 -12.70 -6.24 -14.50
N TYR A 244 -12.49 -5.11 -13.81
CA TYR A 244 -11.16 -4.56 -13.53
C TYR A 244 -10.31 -5.39 -12.57
N LYS A 245 -10.89 -6.36 -11.84
CA LYS A 245 -10.15 -7.31 -11.00
C LYS A 245 -9.61 -8.51 -11.77
N LYS A 246 -9.96 -8.66 -13.06
CA LYS A 246 -9.42 -9.71 -13.90
C LYS A 246 -8.03 -9.29 -14.36
N ALA A 247 -7.03 -10.12 -14.09
CA ALA A 247 -5.69 -9.88 -14.60
C ALA A 247 -5.73 -9.86 -16.13
N TRP A 248 -5.06 -8.87 -16.75
CA TRP A 248 -4.87 -8.85 -18.18
C TRP A 248 -3.96 -10.02 -18.59
N MET A 249 -4.39 -10.81 -19.56
CA MET A 249 -3.69 -12.03 -20.00
C MET A 249 -3.04 -11.91 -21.39
N GLY A 250 -3.15 -10.74 -22.05
CA GLY A 250 -2.48 -10.49 -23.32
C GLY A 250 -3.18 -11.05 -24.56
N ASP A 251 -4.49 -11.28 -24.49
CA ASP A 251 -5.27 -11.83 -25.61
C ASP A 251 -5.81 -10.76 -26.60
N ASP A 252 -5.25 -9.55 -26.59
CA ASP A 252 -5.55 -8.45 -27.54
C ASP A 252 -4.38 -8.19 -28.49
#